data_AF-A0A353WXG4-F1
#
_entry.id   AF-A0A353WXG4-F1
#
_cell.length_a   1.000
_cell.length_b   1.000
_cell.length_c   1.000
_cell.angle_alpha   90.00
_cell.angle_beta   90.00
_cell.angle_gamma   90.00
#
_symmetry.space_group_name_H-M   'P 1'
#
loop_
_entity.id
_entity.type
_entity.pdbx_description
1 polymer ?
#
loop_
_entity_poly.entity_id
_entity_poly.type
_entity_poly.pdbx_seq_one_letter_code
_entity_poly.pdbx_strand_id
1 'polypeptide(L)'
;MPLSKGQTNNPNGRPSGKPNKTTSKARKMFNLILEENLPQLREDILQLEPKDRIAAIIKIAEFCVPKLQAVQISSPSMIDLDEFIKAPSEERIKMLAAIKE
;
A
#
# COMPACT_ATOMS: atom_id res chain seq x y z
N MET A 1 -16.03 12.04 -45.92
CA MET A 1 -17.11 11.68 -44.97
C MET A 1 -16.53 10.79 -43.89
N PRO A 2 -16.85 10.98 -42.59
CA PRO A 2 -16.41 10.07 -41.53
C PRO A 2 -17.07 8.68 -41.70
N LEU A 3 -16.36 7.60 -41.37
CA LEU A 3 -16.92 6.23 -41.43
C LEU A 3 -18.05 6.08 -40.41
N SER A 4 -19.11 5.38 -40.81
CA SER A 4 -20.24 5.04 -39.94
C SER A 4 -19.84 4.01 -38.87
N LYS A 5 -20.47 4.09 -37.69
CA LYS A 5 -20.23 3.14 -36.58
C LYS A 5 -20.53 1.72 -37.08
N GLY A 6 -19.56 0.80 -36.93
CA GLY A 6 -19.69 -0.58 -37.37
C GLY A 6 -19.15 -0.89 -38.78
N GLN A 7 -18.78 0.13 -39.58
CA GLN A 7 -18.12 -0.07 -40.90
C GLN A 7 -16.59 0.06 -40.85
N THR A 8 -15.99 -0.07 -39.67
CA THR A 8 -14.52 -0.11 -39.52
C THR A 8 -14.03 -1.56 -39.66
N ASN A 9 -12.80 -1.77 -40.14
CA ASN A 9 -12.13 -3.09 -40.15
C ASN A 9 -12.04 -3.77 -38.76
N ASN A 10 -12.43 -3.07 -37.68
CA ASN A 10 -12.68 -3.64 -36.37
C ASN A 10 -14.05 -3.16 -35.82
N PRO A 11 -15.16 -3.86 -36.13
CA PRO A 11 -16.51 -3.46 -35.72
C PRO A 11 -16.74 -3.56 -34.20
N ASN A 12 -16.01 -4.44 -33.50
CA ASN A 12 -16.10 -4.63 -32.05
C ASN A 12 -15.12 -3.76 -31.25
N GLY A 13 -14.33 -2.91 -31.91
CA GLY A 13 -13.36 -2.04 -31.27
C GLY A 13 -12.29 -2.79 -30.48
N ARG A 14 -11.55 -2.08 -29.63
CA ARG A 14 -10.60 -2.70 -28.71
C ARG A 14 -11.39 -3.39 -27.60
N PRO A 15 -11.17 -4.69 -27.31
CA PRO A 15 -11.88 -5.39 -26.25
C PRO A 15 -11.62 -4.71 -24.90
N SER A 16 -12.70 -4.48 -24.15
CA SER A 16 -12.65 -3.91 -22.80
C SER A 16 -11.74 -4.73 -21.90
N GLY A 17 -10.91 -4.04 -21.11
CA GLY A 17 -9.97 -4.69 -20.19
C GLY A 17 -8.62 -5.10 -20.78
N LYS A 18 -8.38 -4.99 -22.10
CA LYS A 18 -7.03 -5.26 -22.63
C LYS A 18 -6.04 -4.22 -22.11
N PRO A 19 -4.95 -4.61 -21.40
CA PRO A 19 -3.95 -3.67 -20.90
C PRO A 19 -3.23 -2.97 -22.06
N ASN A 20 -2.73 -1.77 -21.81
CA ASN A 20 -1.99 -1.01 -22.80
C ASN A 20 -0.69 -1.73 -23.19
N LYS A 21 -0.39 -1.83 -24.48
CA LYS A 21 0.81 -2.51 -24.97
C LYS A 21 2.08 -1.84 -24.43
N THR A 22 2.08 -0.51 -24.39
CA THR A 22 3.20 0.30 -23.86
C THR A 22 3.43 0.02 -22.37
N THR A 23 2.37 -0.05 -21.56
CA THR A 23 2.50 -0.33 -20.12
C THR A 23 2.92 -1.77 -19.86
N SER A 24 2.45 -2.73 -20.66
CA SER A 24 2.91 -4.12 -20.60
C SER A 24 4.40 -4.26 -20.95
N LYS A 25 4.87 -3.55 -22.00
CA LYS A 25 6.28 -3.54 -22.38
C LYS A 25 7.15 -2.92 -21.29
N ALA A 26 6.74 -1.78 -20.73
CA ALA A 26 7.45 -1.14 -19.63
C ALA A 26 7.58 -2.08 -18.42
N ARG A 27 6.49 -2.75 -18.01
CA ARG A 27 6.50 -3.75 -16.93
C ARG A 27 7.49 -4.89 -17.19
N LYS A 28 7.53 -5.41 -18.42
CA LYS A 28 8.48 -6.46 -18.80
C LYS A 28 9.94 -6.00 -18.69
N MET A 29 10.24 -4.80 -19.17
CA MET A 29 11.59 -4.24 -19.07
C MET A 29 12.02 -4.05 -17.61
N PHE A 30 11.12 -3.55 -16.76
CA PHE A 30 11.39 -3.42 -15.34
C PHE A 30 11.63 -4.77 -14.66
N ASN A 31 10.82 -5.79 -14.97
CA ASN A 31 11.04 -7.14 -14.44
C ASN A 31 12.39 -7.70 -14.87
N LEU A 32 12.78 -7.51 -16.14
CA LEU A 32 14.06 -7.96 -16.65
C LEU A 32 15.24 -7.32 -15.89
N ILE A 33 15.18 -6.00 -15.69
CA ILE A 33 16.19 -5.27 -14.91
C ILE A 33 16.28 -5.82 -13.48
N LEU A 34 15.14 -6.07 -12.85
CA LEU A 34 15.13 -6.63 -11.49
C LEU A 34 15.74 -8.03 -11.47
N GLU A 35 15.35 -8.91 -12.38
CA GLU A 35 15.86 -10.28 -12.49
C GLU A 35 17.38 -10.31 -12.74
N GLU A 36 17.89 -9.43 -13.61
CA GLU A 36 19.32 -9.33 -13.93
C GLU A 36 20.15 -8.79 -12.75
N ASN A 37 19.59 -7.93 -11.91
CA ASN A 37 20.30 -7.33 -10.77
C ASN A 37 20.21 -8.15 -9.48
N LEU A 38 19.29 -9.12 -9.38
CA LEU A 38 19.17 -9.99 -8.20
C LEU A 38 20.45 -10.76 -7.84
N PRO A 39 21.22 -11.32 -8.79
CA PRO A 39 22.49 -11.99 -8.50
C PRO A 39 23.53 -11.04 -7.90
N GLN A 40 23.64 -9.83 -8.47
CA GLN A 40 24.57 -8.81 -7.99
C GLN A 40 24.20 -8.32 -6.58
N LEU A 41 22.90 -8.08 -6.34
CA LEU A 41 22.40 -7.72 -5.01
C LEU A 41 22.75 -8.77 -3.95
N ARG A 42 22.72 -10.05 -4.31
CA ARG A 42 23.12 -11.14 -3.40
C ARG A 42 24.61 -11.04 -3.05
N GLU A 43 25.47 -10.80 -4.03
CA GLU A 43 26.91 -10.63 -3.81
C GLU A 43 27.20 -9.40 -2.93
N ASP A 44 26.56 -8.27 -3.20
CA ASP A 44 26.69 -7.05 -2.41
C ASP A 44 26.32 -7.29 -0.94
N ILE A 45 25.19 -7.96 -0.69
CA ILE A 45 24.74 -8.31 0.68
C ILE A 45 25.73 -9.27 1.36
N LEU A 46 26.34 -10.19 0.61
CA LEU A 46 27.35 -11.12 1.15
C LEU A 46 28.69 -10.43 1.45
N GLN A 47 29.01 -9.34 0.76
CA GLN A 47 30.23 -8.56 0.98
C GLN A 47 30.14 -7.63 2.20
N LEU A 48 28.93 -7.25 2.63
CA LEU A 48 28.70 -6.41 3.81
C LEU A 48 29.11 -7.08 5.12
N GLU A 49 29.47 -6.27 6.13
CA GLU A 49 29.69 -6.75 7.48
C GLU A 49 28.44 -7.44 8.07
N PRO A 50 28.59 -8.42 8.99
CA PRO A 50 27.47 -9.18 9.52
C PRO A 50 26.34 -8.33 10.11
N LYS A 51 26.68 -7.23 10.80
CA LYS A 51 25.68 -6.29 11.37
C LYS A 51 24.90 -5.56 10.28
N ASP A 52 25.60 -4.98 9.32
CA ASP A 52 24.98 -4.19 8.25
C ASP A 52 24.15 -5.07 7.31
N ARG A 53 24.58 -6.31 7.11
CA ARG A 53 23.84 -7.33 6.36
C ARG A 53 22.46 -7.58 6.94
N ILE A 54 22.38 -7.81 8.25
CA ILE A 54 21.10 -8.03 8.95
C ILE A 54 20.22 -6.79 8.84
N ALA A 55 20.79 -5.60 9.03
CA ALA A 55 20.05 -4.34 8.91
C ALA A 55 19.48 -4.11 7.49
N ALA A 56 20.27 -4.40 6.45
CA ALA A 56 19.83 -4.30 5.06
C ALA A 56 18.69 -5.27 4.75
N ILE A 57 18.80 -6.52 5.20
CA ILE A 57 17.75 -7.53 5.01
C ILE A 57 16.45 -7.12 5.68
N ILE A 58 16.49 -6.60 6.92
CA ILE A 58 15.29 -6.12 7.63
C ILE A 58 14.61 -5.00 6.84
N LYS A 59 15.38 -4.01 6.35
CA LYS A 59 14.83 -2.91 5.54
C LYS A 59 14.17 -3.39 4.26
N ILE A 60 14.73 -4.38 3.58
CA ILE A 60 14.12 -4.97 2.37
C ILE A 60 12.84 -5.74 2.75
N ALA A 61 12.87 -6.50 3.85
CA ALA A 61 11.74 -7.30 4.30
C ALA A 61 10.48 -6.48 4.60
N GLU A 62 10.62 -5.22 5.03
CA GLU A 62 9.49 -4.30 5.25
C GLU A 62 8.64 -4.03 4.00
N PHE A 63 9.22 -4.19 2.81
CA PHE A 63 8.54 -3.99 1.53
C PHE A 63 8.12 -5.31 0.87
N CYS A 64 8.73 -6.43 1.24
CA CYS A 64 8.41 -7.75 0.70
C CYS A 64 7.36 -8.51 1.52
N VAL A 65 7.36 -8.32 2.85
CA VAL A 65 6.50 -9.04 3.77
C VAL A 65 5.42 -8.10 4.29
N PRO A 66 4.13 -8.50 4.29
CA PRO A 66 3.08 -7.70 4.90
C PRO A 66 3.36 -7.54 6.40
N LYS A 67 3.75 -6.32 6.81
CA LYS A 67 3.82 -5.94 8.22
C LYS A 67 2.48 -5.40 8.67
N LEU A 68 1.97 -5.90 9.80
CA LEU A 68 0.80 -5.31 10.46
C LEU A 68 1.18 -3.88 10.84
N GLN A 69 0.58 -2.90 10.18
CA GLN A 69 0.73 -1.51 10.58
C GLN A 69 0.08 -1.34 11.95
N ALA A 70 0.74 -0.61 12.85
CA ALA A 70 0.15 -0.23 14.11
C ALA A 70 -1.16 0.51 13.81
N VAL A 71 -2.28 -0.07 14.23
CA VAL A 71 -3.58 0.58 14.11
C VAL A 71 -3.56 1.76 15.07
N GLN A 72 -3.35 2.97 14.54
CA GLN A 72 -3.67 4.17 15.28
C GLN A 72 -5.20 4.24 15.34
N ILE A 73 -5.75 3.78 16.45
CA ILE A 73 -7.18 3.88 16.73
C ILE A 73 -7.46 5.35 16.99
N SER A 74 -7.73 6.12 15.94
CA SER A 74 -8.33 7.46 16.06
C SER A 74 -9.86 7.30 15.99
N SER A 75 -10.43 6.48 16.86
CA SER A 75 -11.88 6.46 17.02
C SER A 75 -12.25 7.65 17.93
N PRO A 76 -13.09 8.60 17.48
CA PRO A 76 -13.63 9.64 18.37
C PRO A 76 -14.55 9.08 19.47
N SER A 77 -14.79 7.76 19.47
CA SER A 77 -15.71 7.06 20.38
C SER A 77 -15.04 6.37 21.57
N MET A 78 -13.74 6.58 21.80
CA MET A 78 -13.11 6.20 23.07
C MET A 78 -12.77 7.48 23.84
N ILE A 79 -13.54 7.76 24.88
CA ILE A 79 -13.15 8.73 25.90
C ILE A 79 -11.92 8.15 26.60
N ASP A 80 -10.84 8.91 26.69
CA ASP A 80 -9.68 8.53 27.50
C ASP A 80 -10.14 8.38 28.96
N LEU A 81 -10.08 7.14 29.48
CA LEU A 81 -10.59 6.79 30.82
C LEU A 81 -10.00 7.69 31.93
N ASP A 82 -8.77 8.16 31.73
CA ASP A 82 -8.06 9.02 32.65
C ASP A 82 -8.68 10.43 32.74
N GLU A 83 -9.21 10.97 31.64
CA GLU A 83 -9.93 12.25 31.64
C GLU A 83 -11.31 12.12 32.29
N PHE A 84 -12.01 11.00 32.04
CA PHE A 84 -13.32 10.75 32.64
C PHE A 84 -13.24 10.62 34.17
N ILE A 85 -12.21 9.96 34.71
CA ILE A 85 -12.04 9.78 36.16
C ILE A 85 -11.64 11.09 36.86
N LYS A 86 -11.05 12.05 36.14
CA LYS A 86 -10.63 13.35 36.69
C LYS A 86 -11.70 14.44 36.60
N ALA A 87 -12.61 14.36 35.63
CA ALA A 87 -13.67 15.35 35.42
C ALA A 87 -14.73 15.33 36.56
N PRO A 88 -15.40 16.44 36.87
CA PRO A 88 -16.53 16.49 37.79
C PRO A 88 -17.75 15.72 37.26
N SER A 89 -18.66 15.32 38.16
CA SER A 89 -19.80 14.44 37.86
C SER A 89 -20.72 14.97 36.74
N GLU A 90 -20.89 16.29 36.64
CA GLU A 90 -21.76 16.91 35.62
C GLU A 90 -21.21 16.77 34.19
N GLU A 91 -19.89 16.88 34.01
CA GLU A 91 -19.24 16.79 32.69
C GLU A 91 -19.20 15.35 32.19
N ARG A 92 -19.03 14.38 33.11
CA ARG A 92 -19.10 12.94 32.82
C ARG A 92 -20.45 12.54 32.22
N ILE A 93 -21.55 13.07 32.77
CA ILE A 93 -22.91 12.76 32.31
C ILE A 93 -23.13 13.31 30.89
N LYS A 94 -22.63 14.51 30.59
CA LYS A 94 -22.69 15.11 29.25
C LYS A 94 -21.87 14.32 28.22
N MET A 95 -20.67 13.87 28.59
CA MET A 95 -19.83 13.04 27.72
C MET A 95 -20.47 11.68 27.40
N LEU A 96 -21.14 11.05 28.38
CA LEU A 96 -21.87 9.80 28.17
C LEU A 96 -23.14 9.97 27.33
N ALA A 97 -23.85 11.10 27.49
CA ALA A 97 -25.04 11.40 26.69
C ALA A 97 -24.70 11.59 25.21
N ALA A 98 -23.55 12.21 24.89
CA ALA A 98 -23.07 12.44 23.53
C ALA A 98 -22.68 11.16 22.76
N ILE A 99 -22.50 10.03 23.44
CA ILE A 99 -22.21 8.72 22.83
C ILE A 99 -23.50 7.94 22.51
N LYS A 100 -24.62 8.29 23.15
CA LYS A 100 -25.88 7.53 23.08
C LYS A 100 -26.82 8.03 21.97
N GLU A 101 -26.53 9.16 21.34
CA GLU A 101 -27.13 9.63 20.09
C GLU A 101 -26.26 9.20 18.89
#